data_AF-A0A3D8MYY7-F1
#
_entry.id   AF-A0A3D8MYY7-F1
#
_cell.length_a   1.000
_cell.length_b   1.000
_cell.length_c   1.000
_cell.angle_alpha   90.00
_cell.angle_beta   90.00
_cell.angle_gamma   90.00
#
_symmetry.space_group_name_H-M   'P 1'
#
loop_
_entity.id
_entity.type
_entity.pdbx_description
1 polymer ?
#
loop_
_entity_poly.entity_id
_entity_poly.type
_entity_poly.pdbx_seq_one_letter_code
_entity_poly.pdbx_strand_id
1 'polypeptide(L)'
;MSLQPNEPVPPPRRAGLATLVLHHSVTVIILLLFIGIGVWSYLTFQKTDFFVEVDRDALQARLTPPLIEAQRQRIEMALATSRRLDDRYPASLQELVDRGLLLQSDLYYPSTRELWLYSRGVDSFELTLQLPEGGTASP
;
A
#
# COMPACT_ATOMS: atom_id res chain seq x y z
N MET A 1 -10.36 -34.30 -81.63
CA MET A 1 -11.48 -33.62 -80.94
C MET A 1 -12.20 -34.70 -80.15
N SER A 2 -12.39 -34.66 -78.84
CA SER A 2 -12.78 -33.53 -77.99
C SER A 2 -12.17 -33.70 -76.58
N LEU A 3 -11.62 -32.60 -76.04
CA LEU A 3 -11.31 -32.43 -74.63
C LEU A 3 -12.63 -32.09 -73.93
N GLN A 4 -13.04 -32.86 -72.91
CA GLN A 4 -14.01 -32.35 -71.93
C GLN A 4 -13.52 -32.59 -70.50
N PRO A 5 -13.82 -31.64 -69.61
CA PRO A 5 -13.03 -31.33 -68.43
C PRO A 5 -13.50 -32.15 -67.24
N ASN A 6 -12.58 -32.47 -66.32
CA ASN A 6 -12.95 -32.91 -64.97
C ASN A 6 -13.85 -31.86 -64.33
N GLU A 7 -15.16 -32.14 -64.24
CA GLU A 7 -16.06 -31.36 -63.38
C GLU A 7 -15.67 -31.60 -61.92
N PRO A 8 -15.56 -30.56 -61.09
CA PRO A 8 -15.30 -30.72 -59.67
C PRO A 8 -16.51 -31.38 -59.00
N VAL A 9 -16.29 -32.57 -58.43
CA VAL A 9 -17.30 -33.29 -57.63
C VAL A 9 -17.77 -32.37 -56.50
N PRO A 10 -19.08 -32.03 -56.41
CA PRO A 10 -19.56 -31.17 -55.34
C PRO A 10 -19.39 -31.90 -54.00
N PRO A 11 -18.87 -31.23 -52.96
CA PRO A 11 -18.67 -31.86 -51.66
C PRO A 11 -20.02 -32.36 -51.12
N PRO A 12 -20.06 -33.54 -50.48
CA PRO A 12 -21.30 -34.13 -50.01
C PRO A 12 -21.97 -33.20 -49.00
N ARG A 13 -23.20 -32.76 -49.28
CA ARG A 13 -23.99 -31.83 -48.44
C ARG A 13 -24.06 -32.20 -46.96
N ARG A 14 -23.85 -33.48 -46.62
CA ARG A 14 -23.83 -34.01 -45.24
C ARG A 14 -22.61 -33.57 -44.44
N ALA A 15 -21.47 -33.28 -45.09
CA ALA A 15 -20.26 -32.79 -44.42
C ALA A 15 -20.49 -31.41 -43.79
N GLY A 16 -21.20 -30.51 -44.48
CA GLY A 16 -21.48 -29.16 -43.97
C GLY A 16 -22.35 -29.16 -42.71
N LEU A 17 -23.38 -30.02 -42.64
CA LEU A 17 -24.25 -30.14 -41.46
C LEU A 17 -23.52 -30.74 -40.25
N ALA A 18 -22.72 -31.79 -40.45
CA ALA A 18 -21.94 -32.40 -39.37
C ALA A 18 -20.90 -31.43 -38.79
N THR A 19 -20.21 -30.68 -39.65
CA THR A 19 -19.27 -29.64 -39.23
C THR A 19 -19.96 -28.49 -38.50
N LEU A 20 -21.15 -28.07 -38.93
CA LEU A 20 -21.93 -27.04 -38.26
C LEU A 20 -22.33 -27.48 -36.84
N VAL A 21 -22.84 -28.71 -36.70
CA VAL A 21 -23.21 -29.30 -35.41
C VAL A 21 -21.98 -29.36 -34.50
N LEU A 22 -20.85 -29.88 -34.99
CA LEU A 22 -19.61 -29.95 -34.22
C LEU A 22 -19.14 -28.56 -33.75
N HIS A 23 -19.16 -27.56 -34.64
CA HIS A 23 -18.76 -26.20 -34.30
C HIS A 23 -19.64 -25.61 -33.19
N HIS A 24 -20.96 -25.78 -33.29
CA HIS A 24 -21.88 -25.25 -32.29
C HIS A 24 -21.78 -26.00 -30.96
N SER A 25 -21.59 -27.31 -30.98
CA SER A 25 -21.35 -28.10 -29.76
C SER A 25 -20.10 -27.63 -29.02
N VAL A 26 -18.98 -27.42 -29.73
CA VAL A 26 -17.74 -26.93 -29.12
C VAL A 26 -17.92 -25.53 -28.54
N THR A 27 -18.57 -24.63 -29.28
CA THR A 27 -18.83 -23.26 -28.83
C THR A 27 -19.68 -23.22 -27.55
N VAL A 28 -20.71 -24.07 -27.45
CA VAL A 28 -21.54 -24.18 -26.24
C VAL A 28 -20.73 -24.69 -25.05
N ILE A 29 -19.87 -25.69 -25.24
CA ILE A 29 -19.00 -26.22 -24.18
C ILE A 29 -18.06 -25.12 -23.65
N ILE A 30 -17.45 -24.34 -24.55
CA ILE A 30 -16.56 -23.24 -24.17
C ILE A 30 -17.32 -22.16 -23.40
N LEU A 31 -18.52 -21.78 -23.84
CA LEU A 31 -19.37 -20.82 -23.15
C LEU A 31 -19.73 -21.29 -21.74
N LEU A 32 -20.12 -22.56 -21.58
CA LEU A 32 -20.41 -23.15 -20.28
C LEU A 32 -19.19 -23.16 -19.37
N LEU A 33 -17.99 -23.39 -19.92
CA LEU A 33 -16.74 -23.34 -19.16
C LEU A 33 -16.47 -21.92 -18.64
N PHE A 34 -16.62 -20.89 -19.46
CA PHE A 34 -16.45 -19.50 -19.03
C PHE A 34 -17.46 -19.10 -17.95
N ILE A 35 -18.72 -19.48 -18.11
CA ILE A 35 -19.76 -19.24 -17.10
C ILE A 35 -19.42 -19.97 -15.81
N GLY A 36 -19.00 -21.25 -15.91
CA GLY A 36 -18.60 -22.06 -14.76
C GLY A 36 -17.43 -21.46 -13.99
N ILE A 37 -16.38 -21.01 -14.70
CA ILE A 37 -15.24 -20.32 -14.10
C ILE A 37 -15.69 -19.01 -13.44
N GLY A 38 -16.51 -18.21 -14.12
CA GLY A 38 -17.02 -16.95 -13.58
C GLY A 38 -17.84 -17.14 -12.30
N VAL A 39 -18.77 -18.09 -12.29
CA VAL A 39 -19.59 -18.42 -11.11
C VAL A 39 -18.72 -19.00 -9.99
N TRP A 40 -17.79 -19.90 -10.31
CA TRP A 40 -16.87 -20.48 -9.34
C TRP A 40 -16.01 -19.39 -8.70
N SER A 41 -15.37 -18.53 -9.50
CA SER A 41 -14.61 -17.38 -9.01
C SER A 41 -15.48 -16.46 -8.15
N TYR A 42 -16.69 -16.12 -8.58
CA TYR A 42 -17.60 -15.30 -7.79
C TYR A 42 -17.90 -15.91 -6.42
N LEU A 43 -18.25 -17.21 -6.36
CA LEU A 43 -18.55 -17.90 -5.10
C LEU A 43 -17.32 -18.06 -4.20
N THR A 44 -16.16 -18.33 -4.79
CA THR A 44 -14.89 -18.46 -4.05
C THR A 44 -14.49 -17.13 -3.43
N PHE A 45 -14.57 -16.04 -4.20
CA PHE A 45 -14.12 -14.73 -3.73
C PHE A 45 -15.14 -13.99 -2.88
N GLN A 46 -16.45 -14.31 -2.97
CA GLN A 46 -17.46 -13.72 -2.09
C GLN A 46 -17.27 -14.15 -0.61
N LYS A 47 -16.63 -15.29 -0.35
CA LYS A 47 -16.43 -15.83 1.02
C LYS A 47 -15.05 -15.58 1.62
N THR A 48 -14.10 -15.12 0.82
CA THR A 48 -12.79 -14.71 1.32
C THR A 48 -12.83 -13.20 1.53
N ASP A 49 -12.72 -12.76 2.79
CA ASP A 49 -12.47 -11.36 3.18
C ASP A 49 -11.08 -10.90 2.70
N PHE A 50 -10.82 -10.95 1.40
CA PHE A 50 -9.57 -10.48 0.81
C PHE A 50 -9.51 -8.94 0.79
N PHE A 51 -10.68 -8.31 0.83
CA PHE A 51 -10.85 -6.87 1.02
C PHE A 51 -11.33 -6.62 2.45
N VAL A 52 -10.50 -6.93 3.45
CA VAL A 52 -10.66 -6.30 4.76
C VAL A 52 -10.51 -4.81 4.50
N GLU A 53 -11.61 -4.07 4.61
CA GLU A 53 -11.57 -2.62 4.71
C GLU A 53 -10.66 -2.32 5.90
N VAL A 54 -9.42 -1.93 5.60
CA VAL A 54 -8.45 -1.60 6.63
C VAL A 54 -9.05 -0.41 7.35
N ASP A 55 -9.58 -0.67 8.56
CA ASP A 55 -10.01 0.37 9.47
C ASP A 55 -8.79 1.28 9.69
N ARG A 56 -8.81 2.40 8.98
CA ARG A 56 -7.69 3.35 8.94
C ARG A 56 -7.43 3.91 10.33
N ASP A 57 -8.47 4.04 11.13
CA ASP A 57 -8.39 4.58 12.48
C ASP A 57 -7.74 3.54 13.41
N ALA A 58 -8.12 2.27 13.32
CA ALA A 58 -7.47 1.18 14.07
C ALA A 58 -6.01 0.97 13.65
N LEU A 59 -5.70 1.08 12.35
CA LEU A 59 -4.33 1.01 11.84
C LEU A 59 -3.51 2.21 12.34
N GLN A 60 -4.06 3.41 12.27
CA GLN A 60 -3.38 4.63 12.72
C GLN A 60 -3.15 4.63 14.23
N ALA A 61 -4.11 4.18 15.03
CA ALA A 61 -3.96 4.05 16.48
C ALA A 61 -2.81 3.08 16.86
N ARG A 62 -2.62 2.00 16.10
CA ARG A 62 -1.52 1.04 16.31
C ARG A 62 -0.16 1.57 15.84
N LEU A 63 -0.14 2.34 14.76
CA LEU A 63 1.10 2.88 14.17
C LEU A 63 1.58 4.16 14.85
N THR A 64 0.70 4.94 15.47
CA THR A 64 1.07 6.25 16.05
C THR A 64 2.11 6.14 17.19
N PRO A 65 1.96 5.24 18.20
CA PRO A 65 2.96 5.12 19.28
C PRO A 65 4.39 4.80 18.81
N PRO A 66 4.64 3.78 17.96
CA PRO A 66 6.00 3.49 17.50
C PRO A 66 6.57 4.59 16.60
N LEU A 67 5.74 5.33 15.87
CA LEU A 67 6.19 6.46 15.06
C LEU A 67 6.62 7.66 15.90
N ILE A 68 5.89 7.97 16.98
CA ILE A 68 6.28 8.99 17.96
C ILE A 68 7.60 8.63 18.64
N GLU A 69 7.76 7.35 19.02
CA GLU A 69 9.01 6.87 19.63
C GLU A 69 10.19 6.95 18.65
N ALA A 70 10.00 6.54 17.39
CA ALA A 70 11.02 6.67 16.36
C ALA A 70 11.41 8.13 16.10
N GLN A 71 10.44 9.05 16.18
CA GLN A 71 10.72 10.49 16.10
C GLN A 71 11.59 10.95 17.27
N ARG A 72 11.24 10.58 18.51
CA ARG A 72 12.03 10.90 19.70
C ARG A 72 13.49 10.45 19.55
N GLN A 73 13.69 9.18 19.19
CA GLN A 73 15.03 8.59 19.07
C GLN A 73 15.88 9.30 18.01
N ARG A 74 15.27 9.72 16.89
CA ARG A 74 15.98 10.53 15.87
C ARG A 74 16.44 11.87 16.43
N ILE A 75 15.58 12.58 17.16
CA ILE A 75 15.90 13.86 17.78
C ILE A 75 17.01 13.69 18.82
N GLU A 76 16.90 12.67 19.69
CA GLU A 76 17.92 12.37 20.70
C GLU A 76 19.29 12.05 20.08
N MET A 77 19.31 11.25 19.01
CA MET A 77 20.55 10.94 18.28
C MET A 77 21.17 12.19 17.67
N ALA A 78 20.37 13.08 17.08
CA ALA A 78 20.85 14.35 16.53
C ALA A 78 21.38 15.28 17.63
N LEU A 79 20.71 15.37 18.78
CA LEU A 79 21.17 16.13 19.95
C LEU A 79 22.50 15.60 20.49
N ALA A 80 22.62 14.28 20.65
CA ALA A 80 23.85 13.64 21.10
C ALA A 80 25.00 13.86 20.10
N THR A 81 24.70 13.83 18.80
CA THR A 81 25.68 14.12 17.74
C THR A 81 26.13 15.58 17.81
N SER A 82 25.20 16.53 17.95
CA SER A 82 25.52 17.94 18.11
C SER A 82 26.39 18.20 19.35
N ARG A 83 26.10 17.56 20.48
CA ARG A 83 26.90 17.69 21.72
C ARG A 83 28.33 17.21 21.55
N ARG A 84 28.55 16.17 20.73
CA ARG A 84 29.89 15.63 20.43
C ARG A 84 30.68 16.53 19.48
N LEU A 85 30.01 17.29 18.61
CA LEU A 85 30.67 18.16 17.63
C LEU A 85 31.05 19.52 18.24
N ASP A 86 30.17 20.11 19.04
CA ASP A 86 30.29 21.50 19.50
C ASP A 86 30.55 21.65 20.99
N ASP A 87 30.65 20.53 21.72
CA ASP A 87 30.69 20.50 23.18
C ASP A 87 29.52 21.25 23.87
N ARG A 88 28.39 21.40 23.17
CA ARG A 88 27.15 21.98 23.72
C ARG A 88 25.90 21.42 23.05
N TYR A 89 24.79 21.46 23.78
CA TYR A 89 23.48 21.23 23.17
C TYR A 89 23.01 22.48 22.39
N PRO A 90 22.29 22.29 21.27
CA PRO A 90 21.78 23.38 20.45
C PRO A 90 20.79 24.25 21.22
N ALA A 91 20.57 25.49 20.78
CA ALA A 91 19.61 26.40 21.40
C ALA A 91 18.15 26.02 21.08
N SER A 92 17.92 25.33 19.96
CA SER A 92 16.61 24.89 19.50
C SER A 92 16.74 23.63 18.63
N LEU A 93 15.64 22.90 18.41
CA LEU A 93 15.63 21.79 17.46
C LEU A 93 15.84 22.26 16.02
N GLN A 94 15.44 23.49 15.67
CA GLN A 94 15.67 24.06 14.35
C GLN A 94 17.17 24.17 14.01
N GLU A 95 18.03 24.44 15.00
CA GLU A 95 19.48 24.48 14.78
C GLU A 95 20.03 23.11 14.31
N LEU A 96 19.40 21.99 14.69
CA LEU A 96 19.77 20.66 14.18
C LEU A 96 19.39 20.49 12.70
N VAL A 97 18.30 21.11 12.26
CA VAL A 97 17.89 21.12 10.85
C VAL A 97 18.81 22.01 10.03
N ASP A 98 19.14 23.20 10.53
CA ASP A 98 20.02 24.15 9.86
C ASP A 98 21.43 23.56 9.65
N ARG A 99 21.84 22.64 10.53
CA ARG A 99 23.10 21.88 10.45
C ARG A 99 23.01 20.60 9.63
N GLY A 100 21.82 20.23 9.15
CA GLY A 100 21.59 19.00 8.40
C GLY A 100 21.67 17.72 9.22
N LEU A 101 21.58 17.80 10.56
CA LEU A 101 21.49 16.62 11.44
C LEU A 101 20.08 16.04 11.50
N LEU A 102 19.08 16.87 11.20
CA LEU A 102 17.68 16.47 11.04
C LEU A 102 17.14 17.06 9.74
N LEU A 103 16.11 16.44 9.19
CA LEU A 103 15.27 17.04 8.16
C LEU A 103 14.16 17.86 8.81
N GLN A 104 13.64 18.87 8.11
CA GLN A 104 12.48 19.64 8.59
C GLN A 104 11.31 18.69 8.90
N SER A 105 11.11 17.63 8.11
CA SER A 105 10.08 16.61 8.32
C SER A 105 10.23 15.84 9.63
N ASP A 106 11.45 15.69 10.17
CA ASP A 106 11.68 14.93 11.41
C ASP A 106 11.14 15.66 12.65
N LEU A 107 10.97 16.98 12.58
CA LEU A 107 10.38 17.77 13.67
C LEU A 107 8.86 17.63 13.76
N TYR A 108 8.20 17.33 12.63
CA TYR A 108 6.75 17.27 12.55
C TYR A 108 6.23 15.83 12.48
N TYR A 109 6.85 14.96 11.69
CA TYR A 109 6.34 13.60 11.45
C TYR A 109 6.33 12.73 12.71
N PRO A 110 5.22 12.04 13.05
CA PRO A 110 4.04 11.76 12.21
C PRO A 110 2.94 12.83 12.18
N SER A 111 3.10 13.92 12.92
CA SER A 111 2.19 15.06 12.97
C SER A 111 2.51 16.10 11.90
N THR A 112 1.63 17.09 11.76
CA THR A 112 1.87 18.32 10.97
C THR A 112 2.33 19.49 11.85
N ARG A 113 2.40 19.29 13.18
CA ARG A 113 2.86 20.25 14.18
C ARG A 113 3.99 19.65 15.00
N GLU A 114 4.84 20.51 15.55
CA GLU A 114 5.96 20.09 16.39
C GLU A 114 5.41 19.34 17.61
N LEU A 115 5.82 18.08 17.75
CA LEU A 115 5.33 17.19 18.80
C LEU A 115 6.16 17.27 20.07
N TRP A 116 7.42 17.69 19.96
CA TRP A 116 8.39 17.63 21.06
C TRP A 116 8.81 19.03 21.47
N LEU A 117 8.51 19.39 22.71
CA LEU A 117 9.06 20.58 23.34
C LEU A 117 10.46 20.28 23.81
N TYR A 118 11.40 21.13 23.41
CA TYR A 118 12.81 20.99 23.73
C TYR A 118 13.26 22.06 24.73
N SER A 119 13.92 21.62 25.80
CA SER A 119 14.62 22.48 26.76
C SER A 119 16.06 21.99 26.94
N ARG A 120 16.99 22.92 27.13
CA ARG A 120 18.41 22.60 27.30
C ARG A 120 18.92 23.05 28.67
N GLY A 121 19.68 22.17 29.31
CA GLY A 121 20.57 22.50 30.42
C GLY A 121 22.01 22.71 29.93
N VAL A 122 22.94 22.84 30.88
CA VAL A 122 24.38 22.93 30.58
C VAL A 122 24.91 21.59 30.06
N ASP A 123 24.57 20.49 30.75
CA ASP A 123 25.01 19.13 30.41
C ASP A 123 23.86 18.14 30.19
N SER A 124 22.62 18.63 30.16
CA SER A 124 21.42 17.83 29.95
C SER A 124 20.49 18.48 28.94
N PHE A 125 19.51 17.71 28.47
CA PHE A 125 18.38 18.22 27.72
C PHE A 125 17.10 17.53 28.21
N GLU A 126 15.97 18.16 27.96
CA GLU A 126 14.65 17.59 28.20
C GLU A 126 13.83 17.66 26.90
N LEU A 127 13.14 16.55 26.61
CA LEU A 127 12.18 16.44 25.51
C LEU A 127 10.83 16.04 26.09
N THR A 128 9.84 16.92 25.96
CA THR A 128 8.48 16.70 26.47
C THR A 128 7.51 16.58 25.31
N LEU A 129 6.77 15.48 25.26
CA LEU A 129 5.73 15.28 24.24
C LEU A 129 4.58 16.26 24.50
N GLN A 130 4.31 17.12 23.53
CA GLN A 130 3.13 17.97 23.50
C GLN A 130 1.98 17.17 22.90
N LEU A 131 1.12 16.61 23.76
CA LEU A 131 -0.13 16.04 23.29
C LEU A 131 -1.07 17.20 22.88
N PRO A 132 -1.67 17.17 21.68
CA PRO A 132 -2.69 18.14 21.33
C PRO A 132 -3.86 18.04 22.34
N GLU A 133 -4.24 19.16 22.94
CA GLU A 133 -5.41 19.25 23.82
C GLU A 133 -6.64 18.68 23.10
N GLY A 134 -7.11 17.51 23.54
CA GLY A 134 -8.23 16.80 22.91
C GLY A 134 -8.18 15.27 23.01
N GLY A 135 -7.06 14.68 23.40
CA GLY A 135 -6.97 13.26 23.72
C GLY A 135 -7.13 13.01 25.22
N THR A 136 -8.35 12.80 25.71
CA THR A 136 -8.55 12.25 27.04
C THR A 136 -7.91 10.85 27.10
N ALA A 137 -6.72 10.77 27.69
CA ALA A 137 -6.29 9.53 28.34
C ALA A 137 -7.21 9.36 29.56
N SER A 138 -8.33 8.68 29.35
CA SER A 138 -9.07 8.06 30.45
C SER A 138 -8.34 6.76 30.84
N PRO A 139 -8.34 6.44 32.15
CA PRO A 139 -7.28 5.74 32.87
C PRO A 139 -7.01 4.29 32.44
#